data_AF-A0A522CPG5-F1
#
_entry.id   AF-A0A522CPG5-F1
#
_cell.length_a   1.000
_cell.length_b   1.000
_cell.length_c   1.000
_cell.angle_alpha   90.00
_cell.angle_beta   90.00
_cell.angle_gamma   90.00
#
_symmetry.space_group_name_H-M   'P 1'
#
loop_
_entity.id
_entity.type
_entity.pdbx_description
1 polymer ?
#
loop_
_entity_poly.entity_id
_entity_poly.type
_entity_poly.pdbx_seq_one_letter_code
_entity_poly.pdbx_strand_id
1 'polypeptide(L)'
;MVAAVLVAPQVAWGTSLHDEPLVLEPAAPGVWRGDAKGMIIEFRGAPGSDAISIRFVGQSGDPVSPPPAREVTLTPPRGAAVSFYPSATGWISKQAALPLEDGSRLSIIEADHRHDFRLNVHAKPPASQPDGRTP
;
A
#
# COMPACT_ATOMS: atom_id res chain seq x y z
N MET A 1 -35.70 -17.64 7.56
CA MET A 1 -34.88 -16.62 6.89
C MET A 1 -33.53 -17.24 6.59
N VAL A 2 -33.17 -17.38 5.32
CA VAL A 2 -31.89 -17.96 4.91
C VAL A 2 -30.90 -16.81 4.77
N ALA A 3 -29.91 -16.72 5.65
CA ALA A 3 -28.84 -15.74 5.52
C ALA A 3 -27.91 -16.18 4.39
N ALA A 4 -27.96 -15.46 3.26
CA ALA A 4 -27.01 -15.65 2.19
C ALA A 4 -25.64 -15.11 2.65
N VAL A 5 -24.72 -16.03 2.96
CA VAL A 5 -23.31 -15.70 3.16
C VAL A 5 -22.74 -15.39 1.78
N LEU A 6 -22.70 -14.11 1.43
CA LEU A 6 -21.99 -13.62 0.25
C LEU A 6 -20.49 -13.75 0.52
N VAL A 7 -19.91 -14.87 0.09
CA VAL A 7 -18.47 -15.03 0.00
C VAL A 7 -18.00 -14.12 -1.13
N ALA A 8 -17.46 -12.96 -0.79
CA ALA A 8 -16.76 -12.11 -1.76
C ALA A 8 -15.59 -12.91 -2.36
N PRO A 9 -15.34 -12.82 -3.68
CA PRO A 9 -14.21 -13.50 -4.29
C PRO A 9 -12.91 -12.97 -3.66
N GLN A 10 -12.25 -13.84 -2.91
CA GLN A 10 -10.91 -13.59 -2.40
C GLN A 10 -9.99 -13.58 -3.62
N VAL A 11 -9.39 -12.43 -3.95
CA VAL A 11 -8.39 -12.38 -5.01
C VAL A 11 -7.12 -13.02 -4.44
N ALA A 12 -6.82 -14.23 -4.90
CA ALA A 12 -5.59 -14.92 -4.54
C ALA A 12 -4.43 -14.32 -5.31
N TRP A 13 -3.45 -13.78 -4.59
CA TRP A 13 -2.19 -13.39 -5.19
C TRP A 13 -1.34 -14.65 -5.44
N GLY A 14 -0.75 -14.78 -6.63
CA GLY A 14 0.17 -15.88 -6.91
C GLY A 14 1.45 -15.76 -6.07
N THR A 15 1.97 -16.86 -5.55
CA THR A 15 3.20 -16.89 -4.75
C THR A 15 4.37 -16.27 -5.52
N SER A 16 4.99 -15.21 -4.98
CA SER A 16 6.21 -14.61 -5.56
C SER A 16 7.45 -15.08 -4.80
N LEU A 17 8.34 -15.80 -5.47
CA LEU A 17 9.65 -16.24 -4.94
C LEU A 17 10.72 -15.12 -4.98
N HIS A 18 10.39 -13.96 -5.56
CA HIS A 18 11.28 -12.81 -5.74
C HIS A 18 10.60 -11.52 -5.28
N ASP A 19 11.41 -10.53 -4.88
CA ASP A 19 10.97 -9.16 -4.58
C ASP A 19 10.43 -8.52 -5.87
N GLU A 20 9.11 -8.47 -6.02
CA GLU A 20 8.46 -7.93 -7.23
C GLU A 20 8.45 -6.39 -7.15
N PRO A 21 8.92 -5.66 -8.18
CA PRO A 21 8.86 -4.21 -8.13
C PRO A 21 7.40 -3.75 -8.12
N LEU A 22 7.03 -2.98 -7.10
CA LEU A 22 5.74 -2.29 -7.02
C LEU A 22 5.98 -0.79 -7.23
N VAL A 23 5.64 -0.32 -8.43
CA VAL A 23 5.75 1.10 -8.78
C VAL A 23 4.62 1.86 -8.09
N LEU A 24 4.97 2.84 -7.27
CA LEU A 24 4.05 3.67 -6.51
C LEU A 24 4.03 5.09 -7.07
N GLU A 25 2.95 5.41 -7.75
CA GLU A 25 2.70 6.73 -8.32
C GLU A 25 1.91 7.61 -7.35
N PRO A 26 2.23 8.92 -7.25
CA PRO A 26 1.48 9.84 -6.43
C PRO A 26 0.08 10.09 -7.00
N ALA A 27 -0.95 9.77 -6.22
CA ALA A 27 -2.35 9.96 -6.63
C ALA A 27 -2.97 11.24 -6.04
N ALA A 28 -2.54 11.64 -4.84
CA ALA A 28 -2.96 12.86 -4.13
C ALA A 28 -1.90 13.22 -3.07
N PRO A 29 -1.94 14.40 -2.42
CA PRO A 29 -1.04 14.69 -1.31
C PRO A 29 -1.09 13.60 -0.23
N GLY A 30 0.05 12.98 0.07
CA GLY A 30 0.15 11.89 1.04
C GLY A 30 -0.47 10.56 0.58
N VAL A 31 -0.79 10.40 -0.70
CA VAL A 31 -1.38 9.16 -1.24
C VAL A 31 -0.58 8.67 -2.44
N TRP A 32 -0.20 7.39 -2.38
CA TRP A 32 0.48 6.68 -3.46
C TRP A 32 -0.29 5.43 -3.85
N ARG A 33 -0.27 5.07 -5.14
CA ARG A 33 -0.94 3.87 -5.65
C ARG A 33 0.00 3.09 -6.55
N GLY A 34 -0.03 1.77 -6.44
CA GLY A 34 0.62 0.86 -7.38
C GLY A 34 -0.28 -0.28 -7.77
N ASP A 35 -0.13 -0.76 -8.99
CA ASP A 35 -0.80 -1.97 -9.46
C ASP A 35 0.08 -3.20 -9.16
N ALA A 36 -0.49 -4.15 -8.43
CA ALA A 36 0.07 -5.47 -8.19
C ALA A 36 -0.82 -6.50 -8.90
N LYS A 37 -0.52 -6.77 -10.18
CA LYS A 37 -1.18 -7.79 -11.02
C LYS A 37 -2.71 -7.61 -11.10
N GLY A 38 -3.16 -6.40 -11.36
CA GLY A 38 -4.58 -6.08 -11.51
C GLY A 38 -5.28 -5.72 -10.20
N MET A 39 -4.54 -5.62 -9.09
CA MET A 39 -5.03 -5.07 -7.83
C MET A 39 -4.29 -3.79 -7.47
N ILE A 40 -5.02 -2.71 -7.20
CA ILE A 40 -4.38 -1.45 -6.81
C ILE A 40 -4.16 -1.46 -5.30
N ILE A 41 -2.91 -1.31 -4.90
CA ILE A 41 -2.50 -1.11 -3.51
C ILE A 41 -2.31 0.38 -3.30
N GLU A 42 -3.05 0.95 -2.35
CA GLU A 42 -3.01 2.37 -2.02
C GLU A 42 -2.39 2.58 -0.65
N PHE A 43 -1.33 3.39 -0.61
CA PHE A 43 -0.67 3.82 0.61
C PHE A 43 -1.12 5.24 0.93
N ARG A 44 -1.54 5.49 2.17
CA ARG A 44 -1.87 6.84 2.65
C ARG A 44 -1.07 7.16 3.91
N GLY A 45 -0.32 8.25 3.87
CA GLY A 45 0.19 8.90 5.07
C GLY A 45 -0.93 9.70 5.73
N ALA A 46 -1.08 9.59 7.05
CA ALA A 46 -2.05 10.39 7.79
C ALA A 46 -1.56 11.85 7.92
N PRO A 47 -2.35 12.87 7.54
CA PRO A 47 -1.95 14.26 7.73
C PRO A 47 -1.68 14.56 9.21
N GLY A 48 -0.47 15.04 9.54
CA GLY A 48 -0.07 15.34 10.92
C GLY A 48 0.24 14.11 11.79
N SER A 49 0.38 12.92 11.19
CA SER A 49 0.74 11.70 11.89
C SER A 49 1.72 10.89 11.03
N ASP A 50 2.68 10.25 11.69
CA ASP A 50 3.60 9.33 11.03
C ASP A 50 2.95 7.96 10.73
N ALA A 51 1.64 7.80 10.90
CA ALA A 51 0.97 6.54 10.57
C ALA A 51 0.77 6.39 9.06
N ILE A 52 1.03 5.19 8.55
CA ILE A 52 0.72 4.79 7.16
C ILE A 52 -0.43 3.79 7.19
N SER A 53 -1.38 3.96 6.28
CA SER A 53 -2.42 2.96 6.00
C SER A 53 -2.27 2.40 4.59
N ILE A 54 -2.63 1.12 4.45
CA ILE A 54 -2.64 0.37 3.19
C ILE A 54 -4.09 -0.02 2.91
N ARG A 55 -4.60 0.33 1.73
CA ARG A 55 -5.93 -0.03 1.25
C ARG A 55 -5.83 -0.74 -0.09
N PHE A 56 -6.86 -1.53 -0.39
CA PHE A 56 -6.96 -2.23 -1.66
C PHE A 56 -8.11 -1.66 -2.46
N VAL A 57 -7.87 -1.45 -3.73
CA VAL A 57 -8.80 -0.80 -4.64
C VAL A 57 -8.93 -1.66 -5.90
N GLY A 58 -10.16 -1.93 -6.31
CA GLY A 58 -10.45 -2.61 -7.56
C GLY A 58 -10.18 -1.72 -8.77
N GLN A 59 -10.19 -2.30 -9.96
CA GLN A 59 -9.94 -1.59 -11.22
C GLN A 59 -10.91 -0.41 -11.48
N SER A 60 -12.11 -0.46 -10.92
CA SER A 60 -13.10 0.63 -10.98
C SER A 60 -12.83 1.78 -10.01
N GLY A 61 -11.84 1.66 -9.12
CA GLY A 61 -11.58 2.63 -8.06
C GLY A 61 -12.33 2.36 -6.75
N ASP A 62 -13.14 1.31 -6.69
CA ASP A 62 -13.89 0.94 -5.50
C ASP A 62 -13.00 0.23 -4.46
N PRO A 63 -13.15 0.53 -3.15
CA PRO A 63 -12.47 -0.22 -2.12
C PRO A 63 -12.84 -1.70 -2.17
N VAL A 64 -11.83 -2.57 -2.09
CA VAL A 64 -12.02 -4.01 -1.96
C VAL A 64 -11.44 -4.50 -0.63
N SER A 65 -11.91 -5.67 -0.18
CA SER A 65 -11.38 -6.27 1.04
C SER A 65 -9.88 -6.58 0.87
N PRO A 66 -9.06 -6.32 1.90
CA PRO A 66 -7.66 -6.76 1.88
C PRO A 66 -7.59 -8.29 1.80
N PRO A 67 -6.51 -8.84 1.21
CA PRO A 67 -6.26 -10.27 1.27
C PRO A 67 -6.07 -10.73 2.73
N PRO A 68 -6.34 -12.00 3.05
CA PRO A 68 -6.20 -12.52 4.40
C PRO A 68 -4.72 -12.65 4.77
N ALA A 69 -4.18 -11.65 5.46
CA ALA A 69 -2.80 -11.65 5.93
C ALA A 69 -2.69 -12.03 7.41
N ARG A 70 -1.76 -12.93 7.73
CA ARG A 70 -1.31 -13.21 9.10
C ARG A 70 -0.37 -12.13 9.61
N GLU A 71 0.48 -11.62 8.72
CA GLU A 71 1.45 -10.58 9.04
C GLU A 71 1.65 -9.67 7.83
N VAL A 72 1.74 -8.37 8.10
CA VAL A 72 2.05 -7.35 7.11
C VAL A 72 3.12 -6.43 7.70
N THR A 73 4.23 -6.30 6.99
CA THR A 73 5.37 -5.49 7.42
C THR A 73 5.89 -4.63 6.27
N LEU A 74 6.23 -3.37 6.57
CA LEU A 74 6.97 -2.49 5.67
C LEU A 74 8.37 -2.30 6.24
N THR A 75 9.39 -2.74 5.52
CA THR A 75 10.79 -2.64 5.92
C THR A 75 11.47 -1.56 5.08
N PRO A 76 11.83 -0.39 5.65
CA PRO A 76 12.57 0.62 4.90
C PRO A 76 13.99 0.12 4.55
N PRO A 77 14.65 0.68 3.53
CA PRO A 77 16.03 0.33 3.19
C PRO A 77 17.00 0.55 4.35
N ARG A 78 16.68 1.55 5.20
CA ARG A 78 17.40 1.89 6.42
C ARG A 78 16.40 2.10 7.54
N GLY A 79 16.35 1.20 8.51
CA GLY A 79 15.50 1.35 9.68
C GLY A 79 14.88 0.04 10.15
N ALA A 80 14.00 0.15 11.13
CA ALA A 80 13.25 -0.99 11.64
C ALA A 80 12.01 -1.26 10.79
N ALA A 81 11.64 -2.53 10.68
CA ALA A 81 10.39 -2.92 10.04
C ALA A 81 9.19 -2.41 10.84
N VAL A 82 8.21 -1.87 10.12
CA VAL A 82 6.94 -1.40 10.68
C VAL A 82 5.87 -2.45 10.43
N SER A 83 5.30 -3.00 11.50
CA SER A 83 4.17 -3.94 11.38
C SER A 83 2.84 -3.20 11.27
N PHE A 84 1.89 -3.82 10.57
CA PHE A 84 0.53 -3.31 10.41
C PHE A 84 -0.49 -4.16 11.17
N TYR A 85 -1.66 -3.61 11.43
CA TYR A 85 -2.82 -4.32 11.97
C TYR A 85 -4.06 -4.15 11.10
N PRO A 86 -4.99 -5.14 11.09
CA PRO A 86 -6.28 -5.02 10.44
C PRO A 86 -7.09 -3.82 10.91
N SER A 87 -7.65 -3.08 9.97
CA SER A 87 -8.59 -1.98 10.18
C SER A 87 -9.84 -2.18 9.32
N ALA A 88 -10.86 -1.34 9.51
CA ALA A 88 -12.12 -1.44 8.77
C ALA A 88 -11.97 -1.32 7.24
N THR A 89 -10.90 -0.69 6.74
CA THR A 89 -10.75 -0.39 5.30
C THR A 89 -9.43 -0.89 4.70
N GLY A 90 -8.69 -1.73 5.41
CA GLY A 90 -7.37 -2.21 5.02
C GLY A 90 -6.48 -2.43 6.24
N TRP A 91 -5.21 -2.04 6.16
CA TRP A 91 -4.26 -2.14 7.27
C TRP A 91 -3.71 -0.78 7.66
N ILE A 92 -3.26 -0.64 8.91
CA ILE A 92 -2.67 0.60 9.43
C ILE A 92 -1.47 0.25 10.32
N SER A 93 -0.43 1.09 10.27
CA SER A 93 0.82 0.85 10.98
C SER A 93 0.64 0.92 12.50
N LYS A 94 1.29 0.00 13.24
CA LYS A 94 1.29 -0.01 14.71
C LYS A 94 2.13 1.12 15.32
N GLN A 95 3.08 1.63 14.56
CA GLN A 95 4.04 2.64 14.97
C GLN A 95 4.07 3.77 13.93
N ALA A 96 4.67 4.89 14.33
CA ALA A 96 5.14 5.91 13.41
C ALA A 96 6.01 5.24 12.35
N ALA A 97 5.50 5.20 11.13
CA ALA A 97 6.26 4.89 9.95
C ALA A 97 6.87 6.19 9.43
N LEU A 98 8.18 6.20 9.23
CA LEU A 98 8.83 7.23 8.43
C LEU A 98 8.10 7.36 7.07
N PRO A 99 8.16 8.52 6.40
CA PRO A 99 7.53 8.71 5.10
C PRO A 99 7.87 7.54 4.17
N LEU A 100 6.92 7.10 3.35
CA LEU A 100 7.07 5.94 2.47
C LEU A 100 8.34 6.07 1.61
N GLU A 101 9.37 5.27 1.91
CA GLU A 101 10.69 5.41 1.29
C GLU A 101 10.82 4.55 0.04
N ASP A 102 11.45 5.10 -1.00
CA ASP A 102 11.88 4.34 -2.17
C ASP A 102 12.80 3.18 -1.79
N GLY A 103 12.61 2.04 -2.43
CA GLY A 103 13.34 0.81 -2.15
C GLY A 103 12.89 0.05 -0.90
N SER A 104 11.89 0.54 -0.16
CA SER A 104 11.28 -0.21 0.95
C SER A 104 10.73 -1.56 0.48
N ARG A 105 10.69 -2.55 1.37
CA ARG A 105 10.07 -3.84 1.10
C ARG A 105 8.76 -3.98 1.84
N LEU A 106 7.65 -4.14 1.13
CA LEU A 106 6.38 -4.56 1.69
C LEU A 106 6.30 -6.09 1.64
N SER A 107 6.13 -6.70 2.81
CA SER A 107 5.92 -8.15 2.94
C SER A 107 4.52 -8.42 3.47
N ILE A 108 3.80 -9.31 2.78
CA ILE A 108 2.45 -9.75 3.16
C ILE A 108 2.50 -11.27 3.25
N ILE A 109 2.31 -11.78 4.46
CA ILE A 109 2.39 -13.21 4.77
C ILE A 109 0.98 -13.72 4.99
N GLU A 110 0.54 -14.61 4.10
CA GLU A 110 -0.73 -15.32 4.18
C GLU A 110 -0.54 -16.69 4.88
N ALA A 111 -1.57 -17.52 4.90
CA ALA A 111 -1.53 -18.79 5.63
C ALA A 111 -0.55 -19.82 5.02
N ASP A 112 -0.44 -19.81 3.69
CA ASP A 112 0.24 -20.81 2.86
C ASP A 112 1.29 -20.19 1.93
N HIS A 113 1.34 -18.87 1.79
CA HIS A 113 2.28 -18.19 0.92
C HIS A 113 2.64 -16.78 1.39
N ARG A 114 3.70 -16.21 0.80
CA ARG A 114 4.23 -14.89 1.10
C ARG A 114 4.37 -14.08 -0.20
N HIS A 115 4.10 -12.78 -0.08
CA HIS A 115 4.33 -11.80 -1.13
C HIS A 115 5.33 -10.78 -0.64
N ASP A 116 6.28 -10.46 -1.49
CA ASP A 116 7.27 -9.44 -1.25
C ASP A 116 7.29 -8.48 -2.43
N PHE A 117 7.13 -7.20 -2.10
CA PHE A 117 7.15 -6.12 -3.06
C PHE A 117 8.25 -5.13 -2.72
N ARG A 118 9.12 -4.84 -3.70
CA ARG A 118 10.07 -3.74 -3.59
C ARG A 118 9.40 -2.48 -4.08
N LEU A 119 9.18 -1.53 -3.19
CA LEU A 119 8.56 -0.26 -3.53
C LEU A 119 9.52 0.55 -4.41
N ASN A 120 9.03 0.97 -5.57
CA ASN A 120 9.65 2.02 -6.38
C ASN A 120 8.77 3.27 -6.22
N VAL A 121 9.16 4.16 -5.31
CA VAL A 121 8.31 5.28 -4.87
C VAL A 121 8.64 6.52 -5.69
N HIS A 122 7.73 6.90 -6.57
CA HIS A 122 7.88 8.14 -7.32
C HIS A 122 7.47 9.34 -6.47
N ALA A 123 8.35 10.32 -6.38
CA ALA A 123 8.01 11.60 -5.77
C ALA A 123 7.02 12.34 -6.66
N LYS A 124 6.02 12.99 -6.04
CA LYS A 124 5.24 14.00 -6.77
C LYS A 124 6.22 15.09 -7.21
N PRO A 125 6.25 15.48 -8.50
CA PRO A 125 6.99 16.65 -8.92
C PRO A 125 6.55 17.82 -8.01
N PRO A 126 7.47 18.66 -7.51
CA PRO A 126 7.07 19.89 -6.85
C PRO A 126 6.11 20.60 -7.80
N ALA A 127 4.95 21.03 -7.30
CA ALA A 127 4.01 21.79 -8.10
C ALA A 127 4.80 22.94 -8.71
N SER A 128 4.87 22.98 -10.05
CA SER A 128 5.70 23.92 -10.78
C SER A 128 5.61 25.29 -10.12
N GLN A 129 6.76 25.76 -9.64
CA GLN A 129 6.96 27.12 -9.17
C GLN A 129 6.27 28.05 -10.19
N PRO A 130 5.41 28.99 -9.76
CA PRO A 130 4.73 29.86 -10.71
C PRO A 130 5.81 30.52 -11.55
N ASP A 131 5.68 30.44 -12.88
CA ASP A 131 6.55 31.09 -13.84
C ASP A 131 6.68 32.56 -13.44
N GLY A 132 7.73 32.86 -12.70
CA GLY A 132 8.12 34.21 -12.31
C GLY A 132 8.63 34.90 -13.55
N ARG A 133 7.72 35.33 -14.42
CA ARG A 133 8.02 36.25 -15.51
C ARG A 133 7.41 37.60 -15.18
N THR A 134 8.19 38.43 -14.50
CA THR A 134 8.19 39.90 -14.61
C THR A 134 9.57 40.37 -14.11
N PRO A 135 10.21 41.37 -14.75
CA PRO A 135 9.63 42.64 -15.17
C PRO A 135 9.34 42.76 -16.66
#